data_AF-A0A4E0QMR7-F1
#
_entry.id   AF-A0A4E0QMR7-F1
#
_cell.length_a   1.000
_cell.length_b   1.000
_cell.length_c   1.000
_cell.angle_alpha   90.00
_cell.angle_beta   90.00
_cell.angle_gamma   90.00
#
_symmetry.space_group_name_H-M   'P 1'
#
loop_
_entity.id
_entity.type
_entity.pdbx_description
1 polymer ?
#
loop_
_entity_poly.entity_id
_entity_poly.type
_entity_poly.pdbx_seq_one_letter_code
_entity_poly.pdbx_strand_id
1 'polypeptide(L)'
;MLKEHGSQLSAKTANNILIELGILEIQSRSSTSQGTKYFKCLTERGLEFGKNLVSPHNQRETQPHYYLARFPELLDRINDYLSGATVMGGAA
;
A
#
# COMPACT_ATOMS: atom_id res chain seq x y z
N MET A 1 12.62 5.93 5.15
CA MET A 1 11.42 6.03 4.29
C MET A 1 10.31 6.86 4.95
N LEU A 2 9.42 6.33 5.81
CA LEU A 2 8.33 7.16 6.40
C LEU A 2 8.80 8.14 7.51
N LYS A 3 9.67 7.70 8.41
CA LYS A 3 10.27 8.60 9.43
C LYS A 3 11.19 9.67 8.83
N GLU A 4 11.79 9.40 7.68
CA GLU A 4 12.72 10.33 7.01
C GLU A 4 12.00 11.47 6.28
N HIS A 5 10.73 11.30 5.94
CA HIS A 5 9.91 12.34 5.30
C HIS A 5 9.05 13.15 6.30
N GLY A 6 9.33 13.06 7.60
CA GLY A 6 8.63 13.87 8.63
C GLY A 6 7.15 13.53 8.82
N SER A 7 6.68 12.41 8.26
CA SER A 7 5.28 12.01 8.36
C SER A 7 5.03 11.30 9.70
N GLN A 8 4.12 11.83 10.52
CA GLN A 8 3.60 11.14 11.72
C GLN A 8 2.76 9.88 11.38
N LEU A 9 2.48 9.68 10.09
CA LEU A 9 1.75 8.53 9.57
C LEU A 9 2.56 7.25 9.72
N SER A 10 1.97 6.27 10.39
CA SER A 10 2.52 4.93 10.44
C SER A 10 2.37 4.24 9.08
N ALA A 11 3.35 3.40 8.71
CA ALA A 11 3.29 2.56 7.50
C ALA A 11 1.99 1.75 7.41
N LYS A 12 1.42 1.37 8.55
CA LYS A 12 0.13 0.68 8.64
C LYS A 12 -1.02 1.54 8.12
N THR A 13 -1.11 2.79 8.56
CA THR A 13 -2.17 3.73 8.15
C THR A 13 -2.04 4.07 6.67
N ALA A 14 -0.83 4.39 6.21
CA ALA A 14 -0.55 4.62 4.80
C ALA A 14 -0.99 3.42 3.94
N ASN A 15 -0.57 2.20 4.30
CA ASN A 15 -0.97 0.99 3.58
C ASN A 15 -2.49 0.80 3.53
N ASN A 16 -3.21 1.04 4.62
CA ASN A 16 -4.68 0.93 4.63
C ASN A 16 -5.33 1.93 3.68
N ILE A 17 -4.86 3.18 3.68
CA ILE A 17 -5.37 4.21 2.77
C ILE A 17 -5.04 3.85 1.31
N LEU A 18 -3.85 3.33 1.04
CA LEU A 18 -3.51 2.86 -0.29
C LEU A 18 -4.38 1.68 -0.75
N ILE A 19 -4.86 0.86 0.17
CA ILE A 19 -5.85 -0.18 -0.13
C ILE A 19 -7.20 0.44 -0.49
N GLU A 20 -7.68 1.39 0.31
CA GLU A 20 -8.94 2.11 0.04
C GLU A 20 -8.90 2.90 -1.27
N LEU A 21 -7.75 3.50 -1.60
CA LEU A 21 -7.51 4.19 -2.88
C LEU A 21 -7.42 3.23 -4.07
N GLY A 22 -7.36 1.92 -3.84
CA GLY A 22 -7.19 0.90 -4.88
C GLY A 22 -5.79 0.94 -5.53
N ILE A 23 -4.79 1.48 -4.83
CA ILE A 23 -3.37 1.48 -5.23
C ILE A 23 -2.70 0.18 -4.75
N LEU A 24 -3.09 -0.29 -3.58
CA LEU A 24 -2.61 -1.52 -2.99
C LEU A 24 -3.77 -2.52 -2.86
N GLU A 25 -3.50 -3.80 -3.01
CA GLU A 25 -4.46 -4.87 -2.78
C GLU A 25 -3.85 -5.92 -1.84
N ILE A 26 -4.72 -6.55 -1.05
CA ILE A 26 -4.34 -7.72 -0.26
C ILE A 26 -4.71 -8.95 -1.09
N GLN A 27 -3.69 -9.63 -1.61
CA GLN A 27 -3.86 -10.90 -2.27
C GLN A 27 -3.69 -12.04 -1.29
N SER A 28 -4.38 -13.14 -1.57
CA SER A 28 -4.25 -14.36 -0.81
C SER A 28 -3.82 -15.49 -1.73
N ARG A 29 -2.97 -16.37 -1.23
CA ARG A 29 -2.62 -17.61 -1.91
C ARG A 29 -2.80 -18.79 -0.97
N SER A 30 -3.27 -19.91 -1.53
CA SER A 30 -3.24 -21.19 -0.85
C SER A 30 -1.79 -21.69 -0.77
N SER A 31 -1.31 -21.91 0.44
CA SER A 31 -0.06 -22.60 0.70
C SER A 31 -0.36 -24.05 1.07
N THR A 32 0.24 -24.98 0.36
CA THR A 32 0.11 -26.43 0.62
C THR A 32 0.65 -26.82 2.00
N SER A 33 1.47 -25.98 2.64
CA SER A 33 2.12 -26.31 3.92
C SER A 33 1.67 -25.45 5.12
N GLN A 34 1.05 -24.28 4.91
CA GLN A 34 0.72 -23.34 5.99
C GLN A 34 -0.67 -22.69 5.85
N GLY A 35 -1.56 -23.23 5.00
CA GLY A 35 -2.90 -22.66 4.77
C GLY A 35 -2.89 -21.39 3.90
N THR A 36 -3.89 -20.52 4.06
CA THR A 36 -4.00 -19.29 3.25
C THR A 36 -3.06 -18.20 3.76
N LYS A 37 -2.17 -17.71 2.91
CA LYS A 37 -1.24 -16.60 3.20
C LYS A 37 -1.72 -15.33 2.52
N TYR A 38 -1.73 -14.22 3.25
CA TYR A 38 -2.07 -12.90 2.73
C TYR A 38 -0.81 -12.08 2.51
N PHE A 39 -0.70 -11.43 1.36
CA PHE A 39 0.41 -10.55 1.00
C PHE A 39 -0.13 -9.31 0.28
N LYS A 40 0.66 -8.23 0.29
CA LYS A 40 0.26 -6.96 -0.33
C LYS A 40 0.87 -6.88 -1.71
N CYS A 41 0.08 -6.46 -2.68
CA CYS A 41 0.50 -6.26 -4.05
C CYS A 41 0.06 -4.87 -4.51
N LEU A 42 0.85 -4.22 -5.36
CA LEU A 42 0.40 -3.04 -6.10
C LEU A 42 -0.56 -3.49 -7.17
N THR A 43 -1.69 -2.80 -7.25
CA THR A 43 -2.67 -2.93 -8.35
C THR A 43 -2.09 -2.31 -9.62
N GLU A 44 -2.78 -2.40 -10.76
CA GLU A 44 -2.39 -1.70 -11.99
C GLU A 44 -2.14 -0.19 -11.78
N ARG A 45 -2.98 0.48 -10.97
CA ARG A 45 -2.78 1.88 -10.57
C ARG A 45 -1.58 2.07 -9.65
N GLY A 46 -1.31 1.10 -8.76
CA GLY A 46 -0.16 1.13 -7.89
C GLY A 46 1.18 0.96 -8.59
N LEU A 47 1.20 0.28 -9.74
CA LEU A 47 2.41 0.08 -10.55
C LEU A 47 2.95 1.38 -11.18
N GLU A 48 2.15 2.45 -11.24
CA GLU A 48 2.65 3.78 -11.65
C GLU A 48 3.58 4.38 -10.59
N PHE A 49 3.33 4.06 -9.32
CA PHE A 49 4.08 4.59 -8.18
C PHE A 49 5.17 3.64 -7.67
N GLY A 50 5.23 2.42 -8.21
CA GLY A 50 6.15 1.39 -7.74
C GLY A 50 6.13 0.13 -8.58
N LYS A 51 6.66 -0.94 -8.04
CA LYS A 51 6.69 -2.26 -8.67
C LYS A 51 6.54 -3.37 -7.64
N ASN A 52 5.95 -4.47 -8.07
CA ASN A 52 5.84 -5.67 -7.27
C ASN A 52 7.13 -6.49 -7.39
N LEU A 53 8.00 -6.41 -6.39
CA LEU A 53 9.22 -7.20 -6.35
C LEU A 53 8.92 -8.58 -5.79
N VAL A 54 9.35 -9.62 -6.49
CA VAL A 54 9.22 -10.99 -5.99
C VAL A 54 10.13 -11.17 -4.78
N SER A 55 9.60 -11.76 -3.71
CA SER A 55 10.38 -12.01 -2.50
C SER A 55 11.48 -13.04 -2.81
N PRO A 56 12.75 -12.77 -2.51
CA PRO A 56 13.85 -13.72 -2.77
C PRO A 56 13.70 -15.01 -1.96
N HIS A 57 12.98 -14.97 -0.83
CA HIS A 57 12.66 -16.15 -0.04
C HIS A 57 11.52 -16.98 -0.63
N ASN A 58 10.63 -16.38 -1.44
CA ASN A 58 9.48 -17.10 -1.94
C ASN A 58 8.91 -16.47 -3.21
N GLN A 59 9.10 -17.15 -4.34
CA GLN A 59 8.75 -16.66 -5.68
C GLN A 59 7.24 -16.43 -5.89
N ARG A 60 6.40 -16.97 -5.01
CA ARG A 60 4.95 -16.80 -5.02
C ARG A 60 4.46 -15.58 -4.24
N GLU A 61 5.37 -14.80 -3.66
CA GLU A 61 5.07 -13.65 -2.80
C GLU A 61 5.68 -12.42 -3.45
N THR A 62 4.87 -11.39 -3.65
CA THR A 62 5.33 -10.08 -4.08
C THR A 62 5.36 -9.12 -2.90
N GLN A 63 6.28 -8.17 -2.94
CA GLN A 63 6.34 -7.04 -2.03
C GLN A 63 6.24 -5.75 -2.82
N PRO A 64 5.37 -4.82 -2.40
CA PRO A 64 5.20 -3.54 -3.06
C PRO A 64 6.44 -2.68 -2.79
N HIS A 65 7.15 -2.30 -3.85
CA HIS A 65 8.32 -1.45 -3.77
C HIS A 65 8.03 -0.13 -4.49
N TYR A 66 7.98 0.96 -3.74
CA TYR A 66 7.66 2.28 -4.27
C TYR A 66 8.89 2.99 -4.84
N TYR A 67 8.69 3.74 -5.91
CA TYR A 67 9.74 4.61 -6.45
C TYR A 67 9.92 5.82 -5.54
N LEU A 68 11.15 6.08 -5.10
CA LEU A 68 11.47 7.24 -4.27
C LEU A 68 11.01 8.57 -4.89
N ALA A 69 11.15 8.71 -6.21
CA ALA A 69 10.73 9.91 -6.93
C ALA A 69 9.20 10.11 -6.95
N ARG A 70 8.42 9.02 -6.87
CA ARG A 70 6.94 9.03 -6.88
C ARG A 70 6.34 8.92 -5.47
N PHE A 71 7.17 8.67 -4.47
CA PHE A 71 6.75 8.56 -3.07
C PHE A 71 6.08 9.85 -2.55
N PRO A 72 6.55 11.08 -2.89
CA PRO A 72 5.84 12.30 -2.52
C PRO A 72 4.42 12.37 -3.09
N GLU A 73 4.21 11.93 -4.34
CA GLU A 73 2.87 11.89 -4.95
C GLU A 73 1.95 10.90 -4.25
N LEU A 74 2.48 9.73 -3.87
CA LEU A 74 1.76 8.76 -3.04
C LEU A 74 1.35 9.36 -1.68
N LEU A 75 2.27 10.07 -1.05
CA LEU A 75 2.03 10.72 0.24
C LEU A 75 0.99 11.83 0.10
N ASP A 76 1.03 12.59 -0.98
CA ASP A 76 0.03 13.61 -1.31
C ASP A 76 -1.37 13.00 -1.46
N ARG A 77 -1.51 11.89 -2.19
CA ARG A 77 -2.79 11.14 -2.28
C ARG A 77 -3.28 10.63 -0.93
N ILE A 78 -2.38 10.16 -0.06
CA ILE A 78 -2.72 9.74 1.30
C ILE A 78 -3.21 10.93 2.12
N ASN A 79 -2.53 12.07 2.04
CA ASN A 79 -2.90 13.29 2.75
C ASN A 79 -4.22 13.87 2.23
N ASP A 80 -4.43 13.89 0.92
CA ASP A 80 -5.67 14.29 0.26
C ASP A 80 -6.84 13.42 0.73
N TYR A 81 -6.65 12.09 0.75
CA TYR A 81 -7.66 11.17 1.29
C TYR A 81 -7.94 11.44 2.78
N LEU A 82 -6.94 11.73 3.61
CA LEU A 82 -7.13 12.06 5.03
C LEU A 82 -7.86 13.40 5.22
N SER A 83 -7.53 14.40 4.40
CA SER A 83 -8.18 15.71 4.39
C SER A 83 -9.63 15.60 3.91
N GLY A 84 -9.89 14.75 2.90
CA GLY A 84 -11.22 14.48 2.36
C GLY A 84 -12.07 13.56 3.25
N ALA A 85 -11.47 12.60 3.95
CA ALA A 85 -12.15 11.72 4.90
C ALA A 85 -12.71 12.49 6.11
N THR A 86 -12.10 13.62 6.46
CA THR A 86 -12.63 14.55 7.48
C THR A 86 -13.96 15.19 7.02
N VAL A 87 -14.22 15.26 5.71
CA VAL A 87 -15.47 15.79 5.14
C VAL A 87 -16.51 14.67 4.87
N MET A 88 -16.07 13.43 4.70
CA MET A 88 -16.94 12.24 4.47
C MET A 88 -17.23 11.42 5.74
N GLY A 89 -16.95 11.97 6.93
CA GLY A 89 -17.26 11.37 8.24
C GLY A 89 -18.60 11.82 8.84
N GLY A 90 -19.48 12.45 8.04
CA GLY A 90 -20.80 12.93 8.45
C GLY A 90 -21.93 12.26 7.67
N ALA A 91 -22.00 10.93 7.67
CA ALA A 91 -23.18 10.19 7.22
C ALA A 91 -23.21 8.79 7.86
N ALA A 92 -23.64 8.74 9.11
CA ALA A 92 -24.34 7.61 9.71
C ALA A 92 -25.25 8.14 10.81
#